data_AF-A0A9E5FDE0-F1
#
_entry.id   AF-A0A9E5FDE0-F1
#
_cell.length_a   1.000
_cell.length_b   1.000
_cell.length_c   1.000
_cell.angle_alpha   90.00
_cell.angle_beta   90.00
_cell.angle_gamma   90.00
#
_symmetry.space_group_name_H-M   'P 1'
#
loop_
_entity.id
_entity.type
_entity.pdbx_description
1 polymer ?
#
loop_
_entity_poly.entity_id
_entity_poly.type
_entity_poly.pdbx_seq_one_letter_code
_entity_poly.pdbx_strand_id
1 'polypeptide(L)'
;MSTLPLSESPPPRIEDEIEKELYIKYKSKYELEIKAIEQELSKSQLSSSNLELAVKKGISISKKASQLWVSSDYSDKQRLQYLIYPDGILYNKENNTVRTPRVNSLFTAISYLSYISTENKNGQSTQIDQNSRWVALPGIEPGSRASETRILSIVLQ
;
A
#
# COMPACT_ATOMS: atom_id res chain seq x y z
N MET A 1 -15.08 -70.54 -29.27
CA MET A 1 -15.93 -70.03 -28.18
C MET A 1 -15.47 -68.62 -27.86
N SER A 2 -16.27 -67.64 -28.27
CA SER A 2 -16.03 -66.21 -28.05
C SER A 2 -16.61 -65.84 -26.68
N THR A 3 -15.79 -65.31 -25.78
CA THR A 3 -16.28 -64.63 -24.57
C THR A 3 -16.25 -63.13 -24.83
N LEU A 4 -17.42 -62.55 -25.10
CA LEU A 4 -17.62 -61.10 -25.12
C LEU A 4 -17.45 -60.54 -23.70
N PRO A 5 -16.72 -59.43 -23.50
CA PRO A 5 -16.69 -58.76 -22.22
C PRO A 5 -18.02 -58.02 -21.99
N LEU A 6 -18.53 -58.15 -20.77
CA LEU A 6 -19.72 -57.50 -20.25
C LEU A 6 -19.62 -55.98 -20.47
N SER A 7 -20.61 -55.42 -21.17
CA SER A 7 -20.81 -53.97 -21.28
C SER A 7 -21.18 -53.43 -19.90
N GLU A 8 -20.21 -52.91 -19.15
CA GLU A 8 -20.50 -52.11 -17.95
C GLU A 8 -21.27 -50.85 -18.38
N SER A 9 -22.50 -50.70 -17.89
CA SER A 9 -23.28 -49.47 -18.06
C SER A 9 -22.55 -48.31 -17.38
N PRO A 10 -22.48 -47.11 -17.98
CA PRO A 10 -21.83 -45.98 -17.35
C PRO A 10 -22.50 -45.67 -16.00
N PRO A 11 -21.72 -45.25 -14.98
CA PRO A 11 -22.28 -44.89 -13.69
C PRO A 11 -23.29 -43.74 -13.86
N PRO A 12 -24.37 -43.71 -13.04
CA PRO A 12 -25.37 -42.66 -13.13
C PRO A 12 -24.70 -41.31 -12.96
N ARG A 13 -24.82 -40.46 -13.99
CA ARG A 13 -24.35 -39.09 -13.93
C ARG A 13 -25.25 -38.40 -12.91
N ILE A 14 -24.69 -38.00 -11.77
CA ILE A 14 -25.38 -37.11 -10.84
C ILE A 14 -25.41 -35.75 -11.55
N GLU A 15 -26.43 -35.59 -12.38
CA GLU A 15 -26.82 -34.30 -12.90
C GLU A 15 -27.54 -33.61 -11.74
N ASP A 16 -26.76 -32.94 -10.88
CA ASP A 16 -27.26 -31.89 -10.00
C ASP A 16 -27.77 -30.74 -10.91
N GLU A 17 -28.83 -31.01 -11.67
CA GLU A 17 -29.57 -30.02 -12.42
C GLU A 17 -30.23 -29.13 -11.39
N ILE A 18 -29.58 -28.00 -11.14
CA ILE A 18 -30.19 -26.89 -10.43
C ILE A 18 -31.51 -26.62 -11.17
N GLU A 19 -32.64 -26.81 -10.47
CA GLU A 19 -33.96 -26.50 -11.00
C GLU A 19 -33.90 -25.13 -11.67
N LYS A 20 -34.25 -25.07 -12.96
CA LYS A 20 -34.12 -23.85 -13.78
C LYS A 20 -34.78 -22.65 -13.10
N GLU A 21 -35.85 -22.89 -12.36
CA GLU A 21 -36.57 -21.89 -11.57
C GLU A 21 -35.72 -21.32 -10.43
N LEU A 22 -34.97 -22.18 -9.73
CA LEU A 22 -34.06 -21.78 -8.66
C LEU A 22 -32.91 -20.94 -9.22
N TYR A 23 -32.34 -21.36 -10.35
CA TYR A 23 -31.30 -20.60 -11.07
C TYR A 23 -31.80 -19.20 -11.48
N ILE A 24 -32.98 -19.11 -12.09
CA ILE A 24 -33.57 -17.84 -12.53
C ILE A 24 -33.84 -16.92 -11.33
N LYS A 25 -34.35 -17.45 -10.22
CA LYS A 25 -34.65 -16.69 -9.00
C LYS A 25 -33.38 -16.06 -8.41
N TYR A 26 -32.32 -16.85 -8.23
CA TYR A 26 -31.07 -16.32 -7.67
C TYR A 26 -30.33 -15.41 -8.63
N LYS A 27 -30.33 -15.71 -9.94
CA LYS A 27 -29.79 -14.81 -10.96
C LYS A 27 -30.45 -13.43 -10.89
N SER A 28 -31.78 -13.39 -10.87
CA SER A 28 -32.53 -12.13 -10.77
C SER A 28 -32.21 -11.36 -9.47
N LYS A 29 -32.11 -12.07 -8.34
CA LYS A 29 -31.70 -11.48 -7.06
C LYS A 29 -30.31 -10.83 -7.15
N TYR A 30 -29.32 -11.56 -7.66
CA TYR A 30 -27.95 -11.05 -7.75
C TYR A 30 -27.82 -9.92 -8.79
N GLU A 31 -28.54 -9.97 -9.90
CA GLU A 31 -28.58 -8.87 -10.86
C GLU A 31 -29.18 -7.59 -10.27
N LEU A 32 -30.19 -7.72 -9.40
CA LEU A 32 -30.75 -6.58 -8.66
C LEU A 32 -29.77 -6.05 -7.62
N GLU A 33 -29.08 -6.91 -6.88
CA GLU A 33 -28.05 -6.51 -5.91
C GLU A 33 -26.87 -5.81 -6.61
N ILE A 34 -26.39 -6.33 -7.74
CA ILE A 34 -25.34 -5.70 -8.55
C ILE A 34 -25.80 -4.32 -9.01
N LYS A 35 -27.01 -4.19 -9.57
CA LYS A 35 -27.56 -2.89 -9.98
C LYS A 35 -27.69 -1.92 -8.81
N ALA A 36 -28.13 -2.39 -7.65
CA ALA A 36 -28.26 -1.55 -6.46
C ALA A 36 -26.88 -1.03 -6.01
N ILE A 37 -25.87 -1.91 -5.97
CA ILE A 37 -24.48 -1.55 -5.65
C ILE A 37 -23.93 -0.56 -6.68
N GLU A 38 -24.09 -0.81 -7.98
CA GLU A 38 -23.65 0.11 -9.04
C GLU A 38 -24.35 1.48 -8.94
N GLN A 39 -25.63 1.49 -8.57
CA GLN A 39 -26.39 2.72 -8.37
C GLN A 39 -25.94 3.49 -7.11
N GLU A 40 -25.56 2.80 -6.04
CA GLU A 40 -24.93 3.42 -4.87
C GLU A 40 -23.52 3.94 -5.19
N LEU A 41 -22.74 3.17 -5.96
CA LEU A 41 -21.38 3.51 -6.35
C LEU A 41 -21.36 4.74 -7.27
N SER A 42 -22.30 4.84 -8.22
CA SER A 42 -22.47 6.02 -9.07
C SER A 42 -22.96 7.26 -8.30
N LYS A 43 -23.81 7.10 -7.28
CA LYS A 43 -24.12 8.21 -6.34
C LYS A 43 -22.89 8.65 -5.54
N SER A 44 -22.02 7.69 -5.22
CA SER A 44 -20.74 7.93 -4.55
C SER A 44 -19.64 8.40 -5.49
N GLN A 45 -19.90 8.59 -6.79
CA GLN A 45 -18.90 9.07 -7.73
C GLN A 45 -18.39 10.41 -7.25
N LEU A 46 -17.22 10.39 -6.60
CA LEU A 46 -16.56 11.53 -5.97
C LEU A 46 -16.02 12.48 -7.04
N SER A 47 -16.85 12.94 -7.96
CA SER A 47 -16.53 13.91 -9.00
C SER A 47 -16.53 15.32 -8.41
N SER A 48 -15.89 15.49 -7.25
CA SER A 48 -15.57 16.84 -6.80
C SER A 48 -14.27 17.25 -7.47
N SER A 49 -14.32 18.31 -8.27
CA SER A 49 -13.13 18.94 -8.86
C SER A 49 -12.07 19.27 -7.80
N ASN A 50 -12.51 19.54 -6.57
CA ASN A 50 -11.66 19.75 -5.40
C ASN A 50 -10.83 18.52 -5.03
N LEU A 51 -11.41 17.32 -5.09
CA LEU A 51 -10.69 16.07 -4.82
C LEU A 51 -9.66 15.79 -5.91
N GLU A 52 -10.04 15.95 -7.18
CA GLU A 52 -9.11 15.79 -8.29
C GLU A 52 -7.92 16.77 -8.17
N LEU A 53 -8.20 18.02 -7.81
CA LEU A 53 -7.18 19.03 -7.55
C LEU A 53 -6.29 18.63 -6.36
N ALA A 54 -6.86 18.11 -5.28
CA ALA A 54 -6.11 17.65 -4.11
C ALA A 54 -5.19 16.48 -4.45
N VAL A 55 -5.66 15.50 -5.24
CA VAL A 55 -4.85 14.37 -5.71
C VAL A 55 -3.70 14.86 -6.59
N LYS A 56 -3.97 15.74 -7.57
CA LYS A 56 -2.93 16.34 -8.43
C LYS A 56 -1.89 17.08 -7.60
N LYS A 57 -2.32 17.87 -6.61
CA LYS A 57 -1.44 18.56 -5.67
C LYS A 57 -0.58 17.57 -4.86
N GLY A 58 -1.19 16.54 -4.28
CA GLY A 58 -0.49 15.50 -3.52
C GLY A 58 0.60 14.81 -4.33
N ILE A 59 0.31 14.46 -5.58
CA ILE A 59 1.30 13.86 -6.50
C ILE A 59 2.43 14.86 -6.80
N SER A 60 2.11 16.12 -7.05
CA SER A 60 3.12 17.15 -7.34
C SER A 60 4.09 17.39 -6.19
N ILE A 61 3.57 17.40 -4.95
CA ILE A 61 4.36 17.51 -3.73
C ILE A 61 5.24 16.28 -3.57
N SER A 62 4.67 15.08 -3.74
CA SER A 62 5.39 13.82 -3.55
C SER A 62 6.57 13.69 -4.51
N LYS A 63 6.42 14.13 -5.77
CA LYS A 63 7.52 14.15 -6.76
C LYS A 63 8.67 15.09 -6.38
N LYS A 64 8.39 16.17 -5.63
CA LYS A 64 9.35 17.21 -5.27
C LYS A 64 9.65 17.25 -3.77
N ALA A 65 9.27 16.23 -3.01
CA ALA A 65 9.29 16.25 -1.56
C ALA A 65 10.69 16.55 -0.99
N SER A 66 11.73 15.95 -1.55
CA SER A 66 13.13 16.20 -1.15
C SER A 66 13.56 17.65 -1.39
N GLN A 67 13.22 18.22 -2.55
CA GLN A 67 13.53 19.61 -2.89
C GLN A 67 12.77 20.57 -1.97
N LEU A 68 11.48 20.31 -1.75
CA LEU A 68 10.64 21.09 -0.83
C LEU A 68 11.22 21.08 0.59
N TRP A 69 11.66 19.92 1.10
CA TRP A 69 12.28 19.84 2.42
C TRP A 69 13.51 20.77 2.58
N VAL A 70 14.34 20.87 1.55
CA VAL A 70 15.54 21.72 1.58
C VAL A 70 15.17 23.20 1.51
N SER A 71 14.23 23.57 0.64
CA SER A 71 13.89 24.97 0.36
C SER A 71 12.82 25.58 1.27
N SER A 72 12.04 24.76 1.99
CA SER A 72 10.92 25.22 2.81
C SER A 72 11.36 25.81 4.15
N ASP A 73 10.49 26.62 4.74
CA ASP A 73 10.65 27.07 6.13
C ASP A 73 10.28 25.96 7.13
N TYR A 74 10.46 26.24 8.43
CA TYR A 74 10.15 25.28 9.48
C TYR A 74 8.68 24.81 9.46
N SER A 75 7.75 25.73 9.23
CA SER A 75 6.31 25.44 9.27
C SER A 75 5.89 24.50 8.14
N ASP A 76 6.42 24.73 6.94
CA ASP A 76 6.16 23.89 5.77
C ASP A 76 6.89 22.55 5.86
N LYS A 77 8.08 22.50 6.47
CA LYS A 77 8.73 21.21 6.79
C LYS A 77 7.89 20.38 7.76
N GLN A 78 7.32 21.00 8.79
CA GLN A 78 6.43 20.31 9.73
C GLN A 78 5.17 19.78 9.02
N ARG A 79 4.57 20.58 8.12
CA ARG A 79 3.44 20.12 7.29
C ARG A 79 3.82 18.95 6.39
N LEU A 80 4.98 19.03 5.73
CA LEU A 80 5.50 17.95 4.89
C LEU A 80 5.80 16.69 5.71
N GLN A 81 6.30 16.85 6.93
CA GLN A 81 6.52 15.75 7.87
C GLN A 81 5.20 15.04 8.22
N TYR A 82 4.14 15.77 8.57
CA TYR A 82 2.83 15.16 8.84
C TYR A 82 2.17 14.56 7.59
N LEU A 83 2.47 15.10 6.40
CA LEU A 83 2.00 14.53 5.15
C LEU A 83 2.62 13.14 4.90
N ILE A 84 3.89 12.96 5.22
CA ILE A 84 4.64 11.71 5.05
C ILE A 84 4.39 10.73 6.21
N TYR A 85 4.37 11.24 7.45
CA TYR A 85 4.19 10.50 8.70
C TYR A 85 2.99 11.05 9.47
N PRO A 86 1.77 10.56 9.17
CA PRO A 86 0.54 11.09 9.78
C PRO A 86 0.52 10.97 11.30
N ASP A 87 1.11 9.90 11.83
CA ASP A 87 1.18 9.62 13.27
C ASP A 87 2.41 10.28 13.92
N GLY A 88 3.13 11.11 13.15
CA GLY A 88 4.33 11.82 13.58
C GLY A 88 5.58 10.95 13.66
N ILE A 89 6.61 11.52 14.26
CA ILE A 89 7.90 10.88 14.49
C ILE A 89 8.12 10.80 16.00
N LEU A 90 8.35 9.59 16.51
CA LEU A 90 8.60 9.32 17.91
C LEU A 90 10.09 9.12 18.14
N TYR A 91 10.60 9.63 19.25
CA TYR A 91 11.98 9.39 19.67
C TYR A 91 11.99 8.58 20.96
N ASN A 92 12.57 7.39 20.90
CA ASN A 92 12.84 6.57 22.07
C ASN A 92 14.23 6.92 22.60
N LYS A 93 14.27 7.64 23.73
CA LYS A 93 15.51 8.09 24.38
C LYS A 93 16.34 6.95 24.97
N GLU A 94 15.70 5.90 25.49
CA GLU A 94 16.38 4.76 26.12
C GLU A 94 17.21 3.98 25.10
N ASN A 95 16.61 3.73 23.92
CA ASN A 95 17.25 3.00 22.84
C ASN A 95 17.94 3.93 21.83
N ASN A 96 17.92 5.25 22.05
CA ASN A 96 18.38 6.27 21.12
C ASN A 96 17.87 6.07 19.67
N THR A 97 16.61 5.64 19.51
CA THR A 97 16.03 5.31 18.20
C THR A 97 14.88 6.23 17.82
N VAL A 98 14.82 6.58 16.54
CA VAL A 98 13.70 7.28 15.93
C VAL A 98 12.73 6.26 15.35
N ARG A 99 11.44 6.44 15.60
CA ARG A 99 10.37 5.58 15.09
C ARG A 99 9.33 6.39 14.34
N THR A 100 8.90 5.85 13.21
CA THR A 100 7.82 6.40 12.38
C THR A 100 6.72 5.34 12.32
N PRO A 101 5.76 5.34 13.25
CA PRO A 101 4.78 4.25 13.40
C PRO A 101 3.99 3.98 12.13
N ARG A 102 3.72 5.03 11.36
CA ARG A 102 2.95 4.97 10.13
C ARG A 102 3.57 5.86 9.06
N VAL A 103 3.65 5.32 7.85
CA VAL A 103 4.00 6.05 6.63
C VAL A 103 2.74 6.18 5.78
N ASN A 104 2.55 7.34 5.14
CA ASN A 104 1.48 7.56 4.21
C ASN A 104 1.62 6.62 2.98
N SER A 105 0.54 5.93 2.61
CA SER A 105 0.54 4.89 1.58
C SER A 105 0.99 5.38 0.21
N LEU A 106 0.76 6.65 -0.12
CA LEU A 106 1.26 7.25 -1.36
C LEU A 106 2.80 7.20 -1.42
N PHE A 107 3.47 7.55 -0.32
CA PHE A 107 4.92 7.57 -0.25
C PHE A 107 5.49 6.14 -0.18
N THR A 108 4.80 5.21 0.49
CA THR A 108 5.12 3.79 0.43
C THR A 108 5.07 3.28 -1.01
N ALA A 109 4.00 3.56 -1.76
CA ALA A 109 3.88 3.15 -3.16
C ALA A 109 4.97 3.75 -4.05
N ILE A 110 5.31 5.04 -3.87
CA ILE A 110 6.40 5.69 -4.60
C ILE A 110 7.74 5.01 -4.31
N SER A 111 8.04 4.71 -3.04
CA SER A 111 9.28 4.01 -2.67
C SER A 111 9.36 2.62 -3.31
N TYR A 112 8.25 1.88 -3.33
CA TYR A 112 8.16 0.56 -3.93
C TYR A 112 8.36 0.61 -5.46
N LEU A 113 7.70 1.54 -6.13
CA LEU A 113 7.87 1.76 -7.57
C LEU A 113 9.30 2.17 -7.93
N SER A 114 9.94 3.00 -7.10
CA SER A 114 11.34 3.36 -7.28
C SER A 114 12.25 2.13 -7.15
N TYR A 115 11.98 1.27 -6.17
CA TYR A 115 12.72 0.03 -5.95
C TYR A 115 12.59 -0.94 -7.12
N ILE A 116 11.37 -1.24 -7.58
CA ILE A 116 11.15 -2.09 -8.77
C ILE A 116 11.83 -1.50 -10.01
N SER A 117 11.76 -0.17 -10.19
CA SER A 117 12.40 0.48 -11.34
C SER A 117 13.93 0.31 -11.32
N THR A 118 14.54 0.22 -10.13
CA THR A 118 15.95 -0.11 -9.98
C THR A 118 16.26 -1.60 -10.15
N GLU A 119 15.39 -2.50 -9.70
CA GLU A 119 15.51 -3.96 -9.88
C GLU A 119 15.24 -4.44 -11.30
N ASN A 120 14.38 -3.78 -12.08
CA ASN A 120 14.19 -4.13 -13.50
C ASN A 120 15.46 -3.91 -14.35
N LYS A 121 16.50 -3.28 -13.79
CA LYS A 121 17.85 -3.25 -14.37
C LYS A 121 18.70 -4.47 -14.00
N ASN A 122 18.36 -5.19 -12.91
CA ASN A 122 19.04 -6.37 -12.36
C ASN A 122 18.00 -7.38 -11.85
N GLY A 123 17.59 -8.32 -12.70
CA GLY A 123 16.40 -9.18 -12.60
C GLY A 123 15.88 -9.68 -11.22
N GLN A 124 14.54 -9.82 -11.22
CA GLN A 124 13.64 -10.62 -10.34
C GLN A 124 13.09 -9.94 -9.07
N SER A 125 11.95 -9.24 -9.23
CA SER A 125 11.18 -8.60 -8.15
C SER A 125 10.44 -9.63 -7.30
N THR A 126 10.79 -9.75 -6.02
CA THR A 126 10.00 -10.52 -5.05
C THR A 126 8.89 -9.64 -4.47
N GLN A 127 7.64 -10.10 -4.56
CA GLN A 127 6.51 -9.46 -3.90
C GLN A 127 6.68 -9.59 -2.38
N ILE A 128 6.97 -8.48 -1.71
CA ILE A 128 6.93 -8.37 -0.25
C ILE A 128 5.62 -7.70 0.13
N ASP A 129 4.51 -8.22 -0.40
CA ASP A 129 3.24 -7.99 0.26
C ASP A 129 3.29 -8.82 1.55
N GLN A 130 2.97 -8.18 2.68
CA GLN A 130 2.82 -8.75 4.05
C GLN A 130 3.87 -8.52 5.14
N ASN A 131 4.99 -7.83 4.93
CA ASN A 131 5.85 -7.50 6.06
C ASN A 131 6.18 -6.01 6.10
N SER A 132 5.57 -5.31 7.06
CA SER A 132 6.19 -4.16 7.74
C SER A 132 7.52 -4.64 8.33
N ARG A 133 8.55 -4.75 7.49
CA ARG A 133 9.91 -5.09 7.92
C ARG A 133 10.43 -3.90 8.71
N TRP A 134 10.24 -4.00 10.02
CA TRP A 134 10.99 -3.28 11.03
C TRP A 134 12.49 -3.52 10.83
N VAL A 135 13.12 -2.77 9.95
CA VAL A 135 14.58 -2.65 9.93
C VAL A 135 14.96 -1.26 9.44
N ALA A 136 15.87 -0.61 10.17
CA ALA A 136 16.51 0.63 9.75
C ALA A 136 17.38 0.38 8.50
N LEU A 137 17.45 1.35 7.57
CA LEU A 137 18.47 1.33 6.52
C LEU A 137 19.87 1.44 7.14
N PRO A 138 20.86 0.67 6.65
CA PRO A 138 22.26 0.91 6.98
C PRO A 138 22.65 2.33 6.55
N GLY A 139 23.22 3.11 7.47
CA GLY A 139 23.64 4.50 7.23
C GLY A 139 22.89 5.57 8.02
N ILE A 140 21.86 5.21 8.80
CA ILE A 140 21.29 6.10 9.83
C ILE A 140 22.09 6.07 11.15
N GLU A 141 22.94 5.05 11.35
CA GLU A 141 23.90 4.98 12.46
C GLU A 141 25.28 5.49 12.01
N PRO A 142 25.91 6.43 12.72
CA PRO A 142 27.33 6.64 12.61
C PRO A 142 28.04 5.41 13.18
N GLY A 143 28.90 4.77 12.38
CA GLY A 143 29.76 3.69 12.84
C GLY A 143 30.64 4.19 13.98
N SER A 144 30.30 3.82 15.21
CA SER A 144 31.05 4.21 16.39
C SER A 144 32.42 3.53 16.40
N ARG A 145 33.48 4.30 16.16
CA ARG A 145 34.80 4.08 16.77
C ARG A 145 35.27 5.41 17.36
N ALA A 146 35.64 5.32 18.64
CA ALA A 146 36.17 6.34 19.58
C ALA A 146 37.18 7.34 18.94
N SER A 147 37.49 8.53 19.47
CA SER A 147 37.18 9.25 20.72
C SER A 147 37.52 10.75 20.51
N GLU A 148 37.14 11.56 21.50
CA GLU A 148 37.70 12.88 21.85
C GLU A 148 37.14 14.18 21.21
N THR A 149 36.35 14.84 22.07
CA THR A 149 36.35 16.28 22.38
C THR A 149 35.70 17.32 21.45
N ARG A 150 34.86 18.12 22.14
CA ARG A 150 34.31 19.46 21.81
C ARG A 150 33.23 19.51 20.75
N ILE A 151 31.96 19.52 21.18
CA ILE A 151 30.95 20.37 20.54
C ILE A 151 30.21 21.18 21.61
N LEU A 152 30.06 22.44 21.25
CA LEU A 152 29.71 23.62 22.01
C LEU A 152 28.31 23.55 22.63
N SER A 153 28.24 24.05 23.86
CA SER A 153 27.04 24.57 24.50
C SER A 153 26.27 25.51 23.56
N ILE A 154 25.00 25.21 23.29
CA ILE A 154 24.04 26.22 22.84
C ILE A 154 23.30 26.68 24.10
N VAL A 155 23.65 27.89 24.53
CA VAL A 155 22.89 28.71 25.47
C VAL A 155 21.64 29.19 24.74
N LEU A 156 20.46 28.90 25.30
CA LEU A 156 19.23 29.58 24.95
C LEU A 156 19.28 30.98 25.58
N GLN A 157 19.13 32.01 24.76
CA GLN A 157 18.82 33.37 25.17
C GLN A 157 17.55 33.80 24.48
#